data_AF-A0A973D4Z7-F1
#
_entry.id   AF-A0A973D4Z7-F1
#
_cell.length_a   1.000
_cell.length_b   1.000
_cell.length_c   1.000
_cell.angle_alpha   90.00
_cell.angle_beta   90.00
_cell.angle_gamma   90.00
#
_symmetry.space_group_name_H-M   'P 1'
#
loop_
_entity.id
_entity.type
_entity.pdbx_description
1 polymer ?
#
loop_
_entity_poly.entity_id
_entity_poly.type
_entity_poly.pdbx_seq_one_letter_code
_entity_poly.pdbx_strand_id
1 'polypeptide(L)'
;VRGQVVSASGVPLPGVSVSARKMHSEQNPVVVNAAPPVTSDSTGNFEVVEVSPGLDMFLEGSHSQYLISQSEIFDLVAGSSIEGMTLVMKIGGALSGIVIDEVGAPLEGAIVAVREEWLGEVNPESLPNKAYSDAAGQWLIRSLPDGDHTLICSVPGYLIIERSGVVVSEGRNTANIELQMVKGAVLEGQVLSMDGNPIEGARITAIDTSEGLRKLSRSTDLTGYFQFDNLGRYPVDLVVEKGGFADVRLFEQPVDEQPIVVRLEALGGIRGTVIQESGTPLRAFSVSPRIIEGDREVTRVPSRTFQSDEGRYDYDGLQPGLITFSSELLGLHRT
;
A
#
# COMPACT_ATOMS: atom_id res chain seq x y z
N VAL A 1 -19.43 36.69 2.45
CA VAL A 1 -17.95 36.69 2.28
C VAL A 1 -17.63 37.32 0.93
N ARG A 2 -16.77 38.33 0.89
CA ARG A 2 -16.42 39.11 -0.31
C ARG A 2 -14.92 39.09 -0.56
N GLY A 3 -14.54 39.11 -1.82
CA GLY A 3 -13.13 39.07 -2.20
C GLY A 3 -12.91 39.15 -3.69
N GLN A 4 -11.67 38.88 -4.09
CA GLN A 4 -11.22 38.85 -5.48
C GLN A 4 -10.53 37.53 -5.80
N VAL A 5 -10.77 37.01 -6.99
CA VAL A 5 -10.04 35.91 -7.59
C VAL A 5 -8.98 36.46 -8.52
N VAL A 6 -7.74 36.01 -8.35
CA VAL A 6 -6.58 36.45 -9.14
C VAL A 6 -5.75 35.26 -9.60
N SER A 7 -4.94 35.44 -10.64
CA SER A 7 -3.88 34.49 -11.02
C SER A 7 -2.71 34.56 -10.05
N ALA A 8 -1.77 33.62 -10.15
CA ALA A 8 -0.48 33.67 -9.42
C ALA A 8 0.30 34.99 -9.65
N SER A 9 0.11 35.65 -10.80
CA SER A 9 0.72 36.94 -11.11
C SER A 9 -0.10 38.15 -10.66
N GLY A 10 -1.20 37.93 -9.92
CA GLY A 10 -2.09 38.99 -9.41
C GLY A 10 -3.07 39.57 -10.43
N VAL A 11 -3.24 38.93 -11.60
CA VAL A 11 -4.21 39.40 -12.61
C VAL A 11 -5.60 38.92 -12.22
N PRO A 12 -6.64 39.79 -12.17
CA PRO A 12 -7.99 39.36 -11.82
C PRO A 12 -8.58 38.35 -12.81
N LEU A 13 -9.29 37.35 -12.29
CA LEU A 13 -9.83 36.26 -13.08
C LEU A 13 -11.37 36.22 -13.06
N PRO A 14 -12.04 36.48 -14.20
CA PRO A 14 -13.48 36.29 -14.32
C PRO A 14 -13.85 34.82 -14.51
N GLY A 15 -15.11 34.48 -14.22
CA GLY A 15 -15.66 33.16 -14.56
C GLY A 15 -15.28 32.03 -13.59
N VAL A 16 -14.55 32.32 -12.52
CA VAL A 16 -14.17 31.31 -11.52
C VAL A 16 -15.34 31.03 -10.60
N SER A 17 -15.70 29.76 -10.45
CA SER A 17 -16.72 29.33 -9.49
C SER A 17 -16.13 29.30 -8.09
N VAL A 18 -16.67 30.11 -7.19
CA VAL A 18 -16.25 30.24 -5.79
C VAL A 18 -17.32 29.65 -4.88
N SER A 19 -16.93 28.68 -4.04
CA SER A 19 -17.82 28.03 -3.07
C SER A 19 -17.30 28.26 -1.66
N ALA A 20 -18.17 28.67 -0.73
CA ALA A 20 -17.86 28.61 0.69
C ALA A 20 -18.11 27.19 1.20
N ARG A 21 -17.07 26.55 1.72
CA ARG A 21 -17.08 25.15 2.17
C ARG A 21 -16.88 25.09 3.68
N LYS A 22 -17.51 24.12 4.32
CA LYS A 22 -17.30 23.81 5.74
C LYS A 22 -16.80 22.38 5.88
N MET A 23 -15.71 22.19 6.63
CA MET A 23 -15.22 20.87 7.02
C MET A 23 -15.92 20.45 8.33
N HIS A 24 -16.59 19.28 8.34
CA HIS A 24 -17.38 18.86 9.51
C HIS A 24 -16.60 18.00 10.53
N SER A 25 -15.48 17.37 10.13
CA SER A 25 -14.65 16.52 11.01
C SER A 25 -13.29 16.22 10.36
N GLU A 26 -12.22 16.22 11.15
CA GLU A 26 -10.88 15.78 10.70
C GLU A 26 -10.79 14.25 10.50
N GLN A 27 -11.60 13.47 11.22
CA GLN A 27 -11.57 12.00 11.16
C GLN A 27 -12.45 11.43 10.05
N ASN A 28 -13.45 12.20 9.58
CA ASN A 28 -14.26 11.85 8.43
C ASN A 28 -14.77 13.14 7.74
N PRO A 29 -13.94 13.77 6.88
CA PRO A 29 -14.24 15.08 6.32
C PRO A 29 -15.40 15.01 5.34
N VAL A 30 -16.60 15.36 5.81
CA VAL A 30 -17.72 15.71 4.93
C VAL A 30 -17.60 17.20 4.62
N VAL A 31 -17.22 17.51 3.38
CA VAL A 31 -17.19 18.88 2.88
C VAL A 31 -18.57 19.23 2.36
N VAL A 32 -19.24 20.17 3.03
CA VAL A 32 -20.57 20.66 2.62
C VAL A 32 -20.49 22.10 2.14
N ASN A 33 -21.34 22.43 1.16
CA ASN A 33 -21.53 23.81 0.74
C ASN A 33 -22.24 24.58 1.86
N ALA A 34 -21.61 25.65 2.34
CA ALA A 34 -22.19 26.58 3.31
C ALA A 34 -23.13 27.60 2.64
N ALA A 35 -23.03 27.75 1.31
CA ALA A 35 -23.89 28.55 0.44
C ALA A 35 -23.81 28.04 -1.01
N PRO A 36 -24.75 28.39 -1.91
CA PRO A 36 -24.60 28.17 -3.34
C PRO A 36 -23.31 28.80 -3.90
N PRO A 37 -22.66 28.16 -4.89
CA PRO A 37 -21.48 28.74 -5.53
C PRO A 37 -21.85 30.01 -6.30
N VAL A 38 -20.91 30.94 -6.35
CA VAL A 38 -21.00 32.18 -7.15
C VAL A 38 -19.88 32.22 -8.17
N THR A 39 -20.02 33.05 -9.20
CA THR A 39 -18.99 33.21 -10.23
C THR A 39 -18.34 34.58 -10.12
N SER A 40 -17.01 34.64 -10.22
CA SER A 40 -16.30 35.92 -10.23
C SER A 40 -16.63 36.75 -11.48
N ASP A 41 -16.77 38.07 -11.29
CA ASP A 41 -17.12 39.01 -12.36
C ASP A 41 -15.93 39.37 -13.27
N SER A 42 -16.15 40.26 -14.25
CA SER A 42 -15.11 40.74 -15.20
C SER A 42 -13.88 41.37 -14.55
N THR A 43 -13.99 41.77 -13.28
CA THR A 43 -12.91 42.35 -12.47
C THR A 43 -12.38 41.37 -11.42
N GLY A 44 -12.77 40.10 -11.50
CA GLY A 44 -12.39 39.04 -10.59
C GLY A 44 -13.10 39.09 -9.23
N ASN A 45 -14.01 40.03 -8.99
CA ASN A 45 -14.68 40.15 -7.69
C ASN A 45 -15.75 39.09 -7.54
N PHE A 46 -15.94 38.63 -6.30
CA PHE A 46 -17.01 37.71 -5.94
C PHE A 46 -17.66 38.11 -4.61
N GLU A 47 -18.92 37.73 -4.46
CA GLU A 47 -19.65 37.86 -3.21
C GLU A 47 -20.49 36.60 -2.97
N VAL A 48 -20.12 35.84 -1.93
CA VAL A 48 -20.95 34.74 -1.43
C VAL A 48 -21.84 35.28 -0.31
N VAL A 49 -23.15 35.33 -0.56
CA VAL A 49 -24.17 35.77 0.41
C VAL A 49 -24.79 34.58 1.15
N GLU A 50 -25.47 34.86 2.26
CA GLU A 50 -26.23 33.86 3.03
C GLU A 50 -25.41 32.62 3.44
N VAL A 51 -24.11 32.83 3.69
CA VAL A 51 -23.19 31.77 4.12
C VAL A 51 -23.57 31.30 5.53
N SER A 52 -23.85 30.01 5.66
CA SER A 52 -24.11 29.38 6.95
C SER A 52 -22.91 29.56 7.88
N PRO A 53 -23.08 30.17 9.08
CA PRO A 53 -22.00 30.37 10.03
C PRO A 53 -21.32 29.06 10.45
N GLY A 54 -20.02 29.12 10.73
CA GLY A 54 -19.23 27.95 11.05
C GLY A 54 -17.79 28.27 11.39
N LEU A 55 -17.16 27.34 12.10
CA LEU A 55 -15.71 27.31 12.28
C LEU A 55 -15.07 26.53 11.12
N ASP A 56 -13.78 26.75 10.92
CA ASP A 56 -12.92 26.01 9.99
C ASP A 56 -13.46 25.97 8.55
N MET A 57 -13.95 27.11 8.08
CA MET A 57 -14.43 27.25 6.71
C MET A 57 -13.31 27.68 5.77
N PHE A 58 -13.48 27.41 4.48
CA PHE A 58 -12.58 27.89 3.45
C PHE A 58 -13.36 28.22 2.17
N LEU A 59 -12.76 29.03 1.30
CA LEU A 59 -13.25 29.23 -0.05
C LEU A 59 -12.56 28.24 -0.99
N GLU A 60 -13.34 27.60 -1.85
CA GLU A 60 -12.83 26.74 -2.93
C GLU A 60 -13.13 27.40 -4.28
N GLY A 61 -12.09 27.58 -5.08
CA GLY A 61 -12.16 28.05 -6.45
C GLY A 61 -12.04 26.91 -7.42
N SER A 62 -12.96 26.82 -8.37
CA SER A 62 -12.91 25.85 -9.46
C SER A 62 -13.06 26.56 -10.80
N HIS A 63 -12.21 26.18 -11.75
CA HIS A 63 -12.23 26.67 -13.12
C HIS A 63 -11.63 25.62 -14.05
N SER A 64 -12.10 25.52 -15.28
CA SER A 64 -11.65 24.48 -16.23
C SER A 64 -10.18 24.58 -16.67
N GLN A 65 -9.56 25.75 -16.50
CA GLN A 65 -8.19 26.05 -16.93
C GLN A 65 -7.17 26.15 -15.78
N TYR A 66 -7.63 26.11 -14.53
CA TYR A 66 -6.79 26.29 -13.34
C TYR A 66 -6.92 25.08 -12.43
N LEU A 67 -5.94 24.88 -11.56
CA LEU A 67 -6.05 23.95 -10.45
C LEU A 67 -7.14 24.42 -9.49
N ILE A 68 -7.76 23.47 -8.80
CA ILE A 68 -8.61 23.80 -7.65
C ILE A 68 -7.74 24.55 -6.63
N SER A 69 -8.22 25.70 -6.19
CA SER A 69 -7.54 26.51 -5.18
C SER A 69 -8.40 26.62 -3.93
N GLN A 70 -7.75 26.63 -2.78
CA GLN A 70 -8.40 26.91 -1.50
C GLN A 70 -7.82 28.19 -0.89
N SER A 71 -8.66 28.94 -0.16
CA SER A 71 -8.17 30.04 0.68
C SER A 71 -7.57 29.49 1.98
N GLU A 72 -6.96 30.38 2.78
CA GLU A 72 -6.77 30.10 4.19
C GLU A 72 -8.11 29.81 4.89
N ILE A 73 -8.02 29.04 5.97
CA ILE A 73 -9.17 28.68 6.80
C ILE A 73 -9.61 29.91 7.61
N PHE A 74 -10.92 30.08 7.78
CA PHE A 74 -11.52 31.17 8.56
C PHE A 74 -12.80 30.75 9.28
N ASP A 75 -13.10 31.47 10.35
CA ASP A 75 -14.36 31.35 11.08
C ASP A 75 -15.36 32.43 10.65
N LEU A 76 -16.64 32.05 10.52
CA LEU A 76 -17.72 32.98 10.24
C LEU A 76 -18.77 32.94 11.35
N VAL A 77 -19.02 34.09 11.96
CA VAL A 77 -20.02 34.28 13.00
C VAL A 77 -21.34 34.75 12.39
N ALA A 78 -22.46 34.35 13.00
CA ALA A 78 -23.78 34.78 12.53
C ALA A 78 -23.90 36.32 12.51
N GLY A 79 -24.34 36.85 11.38
CA GLY A 79 -24.54 38.29 11.18
C GLY A 79 -23.26 39.09 10.87
N SER A 80 -22.08 38.45 10.81
CA SER A 80 -20.85 39.12 10.39
C SER A 80 -20.59 38.96 8.89
N SER A 81 -19.71 39.81 8.36
CA SER A 81 -19.15 39.70 7.01
C SER A 81 -17.63 39.59 7.08
N ILE A 82 -17.06 38.91 6.09
CA ILE A 82 -15.61 38.86 5.84
C ILE A 82 -15.40 39.51 4.49
N GLU A 83 -14.45 40.45 4.44
CA GLU A 83 -14.09 41.22 3.26
C GLU A 83 -12.59 41.09 2.97
N GLY A 84 -12.18 41.43 1.75
CA GLY A 84 -10.77 41.43 1.35
C GLY A 84 -10.16 40.05 1.15
N MET A 85 -10.98 39.00 1.04
CA MET A 85 -10.46 37.66 0.73
C MET A 85 -9.82 37.65 -0.67
N THR A 86 -8.67 36.98 -0.78
CA THR A 86 -8.02 36.77 -2.07
C THR A 86 -7.91 35.28 -2.34
N LEU A 87 -8.37 34.85 -3.51
CA LEU A 87 -8.26 33.47 -3.98
C LEU A 87 -7.34 33.43 -5.20
N VAL A 88 -6.21 32.73 -5.07
CA VAL A 88 -5.16 32.70 -6.09
C VAL A 88 -5.26 31.42 -6.91
N MET A 89 -5.76 31.51 -8.14
CA MET A 89 -5.83 30.38 -9.06
C MET A 89 -4.47 30.17 -9.75
N LYS A 90 -3.96 28.94 -9.68
CA LYS A 90 -2.71 28.52 -10.33
C LYS A 90 -3.02 27.67 -11.56
N ILE A 91 -2.21 27.79 -12.61
CA ILE A 91 -2.34 26.93 -13.79
C ILE A 91 -1.52 25.67 -13.55
N GLY A 92 -2.11 24.49 -13.76
CA GLY A 92 -1.32 23.27 -13.64
C GLY A 92 -0.25 23.16 -14.72
N GLY A 93 0.91 22.61 -14.37
CA GLY A 93 1.89 22.15 -15.33
C GLY A 93 1.44 20.86 -16.02
N ALA A 94 2.27 20.37 -16.94
CA ALA A 94 2.09 19.12 -17.62
C ALA A 94 3.39 18.32 -17.69
N LEU A 95 3.27 17.00 -17.76
CA LEU A 95 4.35 16.07 -18.00
C LEU A 95 4.03 15.28 -19.26
N SER A 96 4.99 15.14 -20.16
CA SER A 96 4.83 14.31 -21.37
C SER A 96 6.10 13.57 -21.72
N GLY A 97 5.93 12.42 -22.36
CA GLY A 97 7.05 11.55 -22.64
C GLY A 97 6.69 10.37 -23.52
N ILE A 98 7.57 9.38 -23.48
CA ILE A 98 7.42 8.11 -24.19
C ILE A 98 7.69 6.95 -23.24
N VAL A 99 6.91 5.88 -23.36
CA VAL A 99 7.19 4.59 -22.72
C VAL A 99 7.75 3.65 -23.78
N ILE A 100 8.92 3.07 -23.50
CA ILE A 100 9.64 2.16 -24.40
C ILE A 100 10.08 0.90 -23.66
N ASP A 101 10.35 -0.18 -24.38
CA ASP A 101 11.01 -1.36 -23.84
C ASP A 101 12.55 -1.23 -23.84
N GLU A 102 13.24 -2.28 -23.39
CA GLU A 102 14.70 -2.36 -23.34
C GLU A 102 15.40 -2.22 -24.71
N VAL A 103 14.71 -2.50 -25.82
CA VAL A 103 15.26 -2.36 -27.17
C VAL A 103 14.82 -1.06 -27.86
N GLY A 104 14.07 -0.22 -27.16
CA GLY A 104 13.59 1.09 -27.63
C GLY A 104 12.29 1.04 -28.43
N ALA A 105 11.56 -0.08 -28.42
CA ALA A 105 10.25 -0.16 -29.05
C ALA A 105 9.19 0.53 -28.17
N PRO A 106 8.27 1.32 -28.75
CA PRO A 106 7.22 1.99 -27.99
C PRO A 106 6.23 0.99 -27.39
N LEU A 107 5.77 1.25 -26.16
CA LEU A 107 4.79 0.43 -25.46
C LEU A 107 3.45 1.16 -25.38
N GLU A 108 2.42 0.58 -25.99
CA GLU A 108 1.02 1.05 -25.91
C GLU A 108 0.34 0.57 -24.63
N GLY A 109 -0.58 1.38 -24.10
CA GLY A 109 -1.42 1.00 -22.96
C GLY A 109 -0.69 1.05 -21.61
N ALA A 110 0.51 1.62 -21.56
CA ALA A 110 1.25 1.86 -20.33
C ALA A 110 0.53 2.88 -19.47
N ILE A 111 0.29 2.55 -18.20
CA ILE A 111 -0.23 3.49 -17.22
C ILE A 111 0.95 4.28 -16.68
N VAL A 112 0.92 5.60 -16.88
CA VAL A 112 1.85 6.55 -16.26
C VAL A 112 1.05 7.37 -15.26
N ALA A 113 1.48 7.38 -14.01
CA ALA A 113 0.79 8.08 -12.94
C ALA A 113 1.75 8.93 -12.10
N VAL A 114 1.24 10.02 -11.55
CA VAL A 114 1.96 10.89 -10.60
C VAL A 114 1.57 10.52 -9.18
N ARG A 115 2.57 10.31 -8.33
CA ARG A 115 2.43 10.09 -6.89
C ARG A 115 2.87 11.35 -6.13
N GLU A 116 1.95 11.92 -5.35
CA GLU A 116 2.18 13.15 -4.56
C GLU A 116 2.91 12.90 -3.22
N GLU A 117 2.74 11.73 -2.60
CA GLU A 117 3.42 11.37 -1.34
C GLU A 117 3.74 9.86 -1.29
N TRP A 118 4.78 9.47 -0.54
CA TRP A 118 5.16 8.06 -0.37
C TRP A 118 4.16 7.35 0.56
N LEU A 119 3.17 6.67 -0.02
CA LEU A 119 2.13 5.93 0.68
C LEU A 119 2.39 4.39 0.73
N GLY A 120 3.61 3.94 0.46
CA GLY A 120 3.95 2.51 0.38
C GLY A 120 3.64 1.90 -0.99
N GLU A 121 3.17 0.65 -1.05
CA GLU A 121 2.75 0.00 -2.30
C GLU A 121 1.47 0.67 -2.83
N VAL A 122 1.55 1.28 -4.01
CA VAL A 122 0.43 2.00 -4.63
C VAL A 122 0.11 1.34 -5.97
N ASN A 123 -1.16 0.98 -6.17
CA ASN A 123 -1.66 0.58 -7.49
C ASN A 123 -1.76 1.83 -8.39
N PRO A 124 -0.96 1.95 -9.49
CA PRO A 124 -1.00 3.11 -10.36
C PRO A 124 -2.39 3.39 -10.96
N GLU A 125 -3.23 2.37 -11.15
CA GLU A 125 -4.60 2.56 -11.63
C GLU A 125 -5.49 3.32 -10.67
N SER A 126 -5.23 3.25 -9.36
CA SER A 126 -6.00 3.97 -8.36
C SER A 126 -5.63 5.45 -8.25
N LEU A 127 -4.53 5.88 -8.87
CA LEU A 127 -4.08 7.26 -8.78
C LEU A 127 -4.94 8.19 -9.65
N PRO A 128 -5.28 9.40 -9.14
CA PRO A 128 -6.13 10.34 -9.85
C PRO A 128 -5.42 10.97 -11.07
N ASN A 129 -4.13 11.28 -10.91
CA ASN A 129 -3.31 11.92 -11.94
C ASN A 129 -2.58 10.86 -12.77
N LYS A 130 -3.24 10.33 -13.80
CA LYS A 130 -2.68 9.30 -14.69
C LYS A 130 -3.02 9.52 -16.16
N ALA A 131 -2.20 8.93 -17.02
CA ALA A 131 -2.41 8.83 -18.46
C ALA A 131 -2.06 7.42 -18.95
N TYR A 132 -2.59 7.08 -20.13
CA TYR A 132 -2.22 5.88 -20.85
C TYR A 132 -1.33 6.25 -22.04
N SER A 133 -0.30 5.46 -22.31
CA SER A 133 0.48 5.62 -23.53
C SER A 133 -0.33 5.18 -24.76
N ASP A 134 -0.16 5.91 -25.86
CA ASP A 134 -0.76 5.56 -27.15
C ASP A 134 0.08 4.53 -27.94
N ALA A 135 -0.33 4.21 -29.16
CA ALA A 135 0.36 3.27 -30.06
C ALA A 135 1.81 3.69 -30.42
N ALA A 136 2.16 4.97 -30.25
CA ALA A 136 3.52 5.48 -30.43
C ALA A 136 4.28 5.55 -29.08
N GLY A 137 3.70 5.01 -28.01
CA GLY A 137 4.24 5.03 -26.65
C GLY A 137 4.10 6.39 -25.97
N GLN A 138 3.45 7.37 -26.59
CA GLN A 138 3.40 8.74 -26.08
C GLN A 138 2.33 8.89 -25.01
N TRP A 139 2.63 9.69 -23.99
CA TRP A 139 1.71 9.96 -22.88
C TRP A 139 1.77 11.43 -22.46
N LEU A 140 0.70 11.90 -21.84
CA LEU A 140 0.56 13.29 -21.38
C LEU A 140 -0.35 13.37 -20.16
N ILE A 141 0.20 13.87 -19.06
CA ILE A 141 -0.54 14.21 -17.84
C ILE A 141 -0.58 15.73 -17.73
N ARG A 142 -1.76 16.30 -17.51
CA ARG A 142 -1.99 17.75 -17.39
C ARG A 142 -2.50 18.09 -16.01
N SER A 143 -2.58 19.39 -15.73
CA SER A 143 -3.18 19.92 -14.50
C SER A 143 -2.46 19.43 -13.25
N LEU A 144 -1.13 19.40 -13.31
CA LEU A 144 -0.30 18.98 -12.19
C LEU A 144 0.13 20.20 -11.35
N PRO A 145 0.14 20.09 -10.01
CA PRO A 145 0.73 21.11 -9.14
C PRO A 145 2.21 21.35 -9.46
N ASP A 146 2.66 22.59 -9.29
CA ASP A 146 4.09 22.94 -9.34
C ASP A 146 4.86 22.23 -8.23
N GLY A 147 6.05 21.69 -8.54
CA GLY A 147 6.90 21.00 -7.56
C GLY A 147 7.61 19.76 -8.12
N ASP A 148 8.30 19.05 -7.22
CA ASP A 148 8.92 17.77 -7.49
C ASP A 148 7.91 16.62 -7.38
N HIS A 149 7.86 15.79 -8.41
CA HIS A 149 6.93 14.65 -8.48
C HIS A 149 7.68 13.34 -8.68
N THR A 150 7.03 12.25 -8.28
CA THR A 150 7.46 10.89 -8.63
C THR A 150 6.49 10.31 -9.65
N LEU A 151 7.02 9.86 -10.78
CA LEU A 151 6.28 9.09 -11.77
C LEU A 151 6.35 7.61 -11.44
N ILE A 152 5.22 6.93 -11.59
CA ILE A 152 5.12 5.47 -11.57
C ILE A 152 4.62 5.03 -12.94
N CYS A 153 5.28 4.05 -13.54
CA CYS A 153 4.84 3.47 -14.79
C CYS A 153 4.64 1.97 -14.66
N SER A 154 3.52 1.49 -15.17
CA SER A 154 3.15 0.07 -15.17
C SER A 154 2.64 -0.35 -16.54
N VAL A 155 3.13 -1.50 -17.00
CA VAL A 155 2.71 -2.16 -18.24
C VAL A 155 2.59 -3.65 -17.94
N PRO A 156 1.49 -4.33 -18.32
CA PRO A 156 1.39 -5.78 -18.16
C PRO A 156 2.59 -6.53 -18.76
N GLY A 157 3.21 -7.41 -17.98
CA GLY A 157 4.40 -8.18 -18.39
C GLY A 157 5.73 -7.43 -18.24
N TYR A 158 5.73 -6.23 -17.66
CA TYR A 158 6.93 -5.45 -17.36
C TYR A 158 7.02 -5.14 -15.86
N LEU A 159 8.24 -4.88 -15.40
CA LEU A 159 8.48 -4.36 -14.06
C LEU A 159 7.87 -2.97 -13.91
N ILE A 160 7.22 -2.72 -12.77
CA ILE A 160 6.82 -1.36 -12.40
C ILE A 160 8.09 -0.55 -12.15
N ILE A 161 8.17 0.63 -12.77
CA ILE A 161 9.28 1.57 -12.56
C ILE A 161 8.81 2.80 -11.80
N GLU A 162 9.70 3.34 -10.98
CA GLU A 162 9.52 4.63 -10.31
C GLU A 162 10.61 5.60 -10.73
N ARG A 163 10.22 6.83 -11.06
CA ARG A 163 11.14 7.90 -11.42
C ARG A 163 10.85 9.14 -10.57
N SER A 164 11.70 9.38 -9.59
CA SER A 164 11.62 10.51 -8.68
C SER A 164 12.34 11.76 -9.23
N GLY A 165 12.02 12.93 -8.67
CA GLY A 165 12.68 14.20 -9.01
C GLY A 165 12.25 14.78 -10.36
N VAL A 166 11.03 14.48 -10.80
CA VAL A 166 10.47 15.05 -12.02
C VAL A 166 9.82 16.39 -11.68
N VAL A 167 10.45 17.48 -12.10
CA VAL A 167 9.97 18.84 -11.82
C VAL A 167 8.81 19.21 -12.75
N VAL A 168 7.68 19.57 -12.15
CA VAL A 168 6.56 20.23 -12.81
C VAL A 168 6.66 21.73 -12.54
N SER A 169 6.57 22.54 -13.59
CA SER A 169 6.49 23.99 -13.47
C SER A 169 5.14 24.54 -13.91
N GLU A 170 4.62 25.53 -13.19
CA GLU A 170 3.34 26.19 -13.49
C GLU A 170 3.21 26.57 -14.98
N GLY A 171 2.13 26.13 -15.62
CA GLY A 171 1.80 26.46 -17.02
C GLY A 171 2.79 25.93 -18.07
N ARG A 172 3.78 25.10 -17.69
CA ARG A 172 4.77 24.52 -18.60
C ARG A 172 4.56 23.02 -18.77
N ASN A 173 4.95 22.51 -19.93
CA ASN A 173 5.05 21.08 -20.17
C ASN A 173 6.51 20.64 -20.03
N THR A 174 6.81 19.83 -19.01
CA THR A 174 8.08 19.11 -18.92
C THR A 174 8.01 17.91 -19.86
N ALA A 175 8.60 18.07 -21.03
CA ALA A 175 8.52 17.10 -22.13
C ALA A 175 9.73 16.15 -22.20
N ASN A 176 9.65 15.18 -23.13
CA ASN A 176 10.71 14.22 -23.46
C ASN A 176 11.13 13.33 -22.28
N ILE A 177 10.18 13.00 -21.40
CA ILE A 177 10.42 12.07 -20.30
C ILE A 177 10.41 10.65 -20.86
N GLU A 178 11.59 10.05 -21.00
CA GLU A 178 11.70 8.64 -21.36
C GLU A 178 11.49 7.75 -20.14
N LEU A 179 10.64 6.75 -20.30
CA LEU A 179 10.33 5.71 -19.31
C LEU A 179 10.64 4.35 -19.95
N GLN A 180 11.80 3.80 -19.62
CA GLN A 180 12.24 2.51 -20.14
C GLN A 180 11.77 1.38 -19.24
N MET A 181 10.95 0.49 -19.80
CA MET A 181 10.37 -0.65 -19.11
C MET A 181 11.24 -1.88 -19.28
N VAL A 182 11.49 -2.59 -18.17
CA VAL A 182 12.20 -3.87 -18.18
C VAL A 182 11.17 -4.99 -18.18
N LYS A 183 11.31 -5.96 -19.09
CA LYS A 183 10.38 -7.09 -19.15
C LYS A 183 10.47 -7.89 -17.85
N GLY A 184 9.31 -8.13 -17.24
CA GLY A 184 9.18 -8.93 -16.04
C GLY A 184 9.30 -10.42 -16.36
N ALA A 185 9.97 -11.15 -15.48
CA ALA A 185 10.02 -12.59 -15.48
C ALA A 185 8.84 -13.19 -14.69
N VAL A 186 8.54 -14.45 -14.96
CA VAL A 186 7.48 -15.22 -14.31
C VAL A 186 8.10 -16.32 -13.46
N LEU A 187 7.55 -16.54 -12.27
CA LEU A 187 7.86 -17.71 -11.45
C LEU A 187 6.57 -18.41 -11.07
N GLU A 188 6.42 -19.64 -11.51
CA GLU A 188 5.28 -20.49 -11.22
C GLU A 188 5.69 -21.76 -10.48
N GLY A 189 4.76 -22.35 -9.76
CA GLY A 189 5.03 -23.57 -9.02
C GLY A 189 3.82 -24.13 -8.30
N GLN A 190 4.05 -25.22 -7.58
CA GLN A 190 3.06 -25.88 -6.75
C GLN A 190 3.58 -26.10 -5.33
N VAL A 191 2.72 -25.88 -4.35
CA VAL A 191 2.96 -26.20 -2.95
C VAL A 191 2.21 -27.47 -2.60
N LEU A 192 2.95 -28.50 -2.21
CA LEU A 192 2.44 -29.82 -1.85
C LEU A 192 2.82 -30.17 -0.41
N SER A 193 2.09 -31.09 0.22
CA SER A 193 2.55 -31.76 1.43
C SER A 193 3.64 -32.78 1.10
N MET A 194 4.31 -33.30 2.14
CA MET A 194 5.24 -34.42 1.98
C MET A 194 4.56 -35.67 1.37
N ASP A 195 3.27 -35.87 1.60
CA ASP A 195 2.47 -36.96 1.01
C ASP A 195 2.05 -36.69 -0.45
N GLY A 196 2.37 -35.51 -0.99
CA GLY A 196 2.03 -35.12 -2.36
C GLY A 196 0.64 -34.52 -2.55
N ASN A 197 -0.09 -34.22 -1.47
CA ASN A 197 -1.38 -33.54 -1.57
C ASN A 197 -1.18 -32.03 -1.79
N PRO A 198 -1.96 -31.37 -2.66
CA PRO A 198 -1.86 -29.93 -2.86
C PRO A 198 -2.26 -29.15 -1.61
N ILE A 199 -1.56 -28.05 -1.35
CA ILE A 199 -1.83 -27.16 -0.21
C ILE A 199 -2.43 -25.86 -0.74
N GLU A 200 -3.73 -25.69 -0.58
CA GLU A 200 -4.44 -24.43 -0.85
C GLU A 200 -4.11 -23.36 0.20
N GLY A 201 -4.04 -22.09 -0.22
CA GLY A 201 -3.92 -20.94 0.66
C GLY A 201 -2.62 -20.91 1.47
N ALA A 202 -1.55 -21.53 0.96
CA ALA A 202 -0.20 -21.27 1.44
C ALA A 202 0.22 -19.88 0.96
N ARG A 203 0.73 -19.04 1.86
CA ARG A 203 1.20 -17.69 1.53
C ARG A 203 2.65 -17.79 1.08
N ILE A 204 2.91 -17.43 -0.17
CA ILE A 204 4.25 -17.31 -0.73
C ILE A 204 4.60 -15.83 -0.76
N THR A 205 5.78 -15.49 -0.28
CA THR A 205 6.41 -14.18 -0.42
C THR A 205 7.64 -14.33 -1.30
N ALA A 206 7.61 -13.75 -2.51
CA ALA A 206 8.79 -13.61 -3.35
C ALA A 206 9.56 -12.36 -2.92
N ILE A 207 10.85 -12.54 -2.63
CA ILE A 207 11.79 -11.47 -2.28
C ILE A 207 12.72 -11.31 -3.47
N ASP A 208 12.53 -10.20 -4.17
CA ASP A 208 13.24 -9.86 -5.38
C ASP A 208 14.20 -8.71 -5.08
N THR A 209 15.47 -8.88 -5.44
CA THR A 209 16.53 -7.89 -5.19
C THR A 209 17.13 -7.33 -6.49
N SER A 210 16.56 -7.67 -7.65
CA SER A 210 17.11 -7.31 -8.97
C SER A 210 17.26 -5.80 -9.18
N GLU A 211 16.28 -5.03 -8.69
CA GLU A 211 16.11 -3.59 -8.91
C GLU A 211 15.72 -2.93 -7.58
N GLY A 212 16.46 -3.29 -6.52
CA GLY A 212 16.11 -2.98 -5.14
C GLY A 212 15.22 -4.05 -4.51
N LEU A 213 14.97 -3.92 -3.20
CA LEU A 213 14.22 -4.91 -2.43
C LEU A 213 12.70 -4.77 -2.68
N ARG A 214 12.11 -5.75 -3.36
CA ARG A 214 10.67 -5.87 -3.60
C ARG A 214 10.16 -7.15 -2.95
N LYS A 215 8.96 -7.09 -2.36
CA LYS A 215 8.31 -8.25 -1.74
C LYS A 215 6.92 -8.42 -2.29
N LEU A 216 6.71 -9.47 -3.08
CA LEU A 216 5.40 -9.78 -3.66
C LEU A 216 4.81 -10.95 -2.89
N SER A 217 3.54 -10.85 -2.51
CA SER A 217 2.85 -11.94 -1.79
C SER A 217 1.68 -12.48 -2.58
N ARG A 218 1.54 -13.81 -2.63
CA ARG A 218 0.39 -14.51 -3.21
C ARG A 218 0.02 -15.72 -2.35
N SER A 219 -1.23 -16.14 -2.43
CA SER A 219 -1.68 -17.41 -1.86
C SER A 219 -1.89 -18.46 -2.96
N THR A 220 -1.55 -19.73 -2.67
CA THR A 220 -1.85 -20.84 -3.59
C THR A 220 -3.35 -21.04 -3.78
N ASP A 221 -3.74 -21.52 -4.96
CA ASP A 221 -5.10 -21.93 -5.27
C ASP A 221 -5.44 -23.35 -4.76
N LEU A 222 -6.65 -23.85 -5.09
CA LEU A 222 -7.14 -25.18 -4.72
C LEU A 222 -6.27 -26.35 -5.21
N THR A 223 -5.44 -26.13 -6.24
CA THR A 223 -4.49 -27.11 -6.79
C THR A 223 -3.10 -26.97 -6.18
N GLY A 224 -2.93 -26.05 -5.22
CA GLY A 224 -1.63 -25.70 -4.65
C GLY A 224 -0.79 -24.85 -5.58
N TYR A 225 -1.33 -24.38 -6.70
CA TYR A 225 -0.58 -23.62 -7.71
C TYR A 225 -0.41 -22.15 -7.29
N PHE A 226 0.74 -21.58 -7.64
CA PHE A 226 1.01 -20.15 -7.54
C PHE A 226 1.76 -19.64 -8.76
N GLN A 227 1.63 -18.34 -9.01
CA GLN A 227 2.34 -17.64 -10.07
C GLN A 227 2.68 -16.23 -9.62
N PHE A 228 3.94 -15.84 -9.76
CA PHE A 228 4.39 -14.46 -9.68
C PHE A 228 4.68 -13.96 -11.08
N ASP A 229 4.09 -12.83 -11.42
CA ASP A 229 4.40 -12.08 -12.63
C ASP A 229 5.17 -10.82 -12.24
N ASN A 230 5.84 -10.19 -13.20
CA ASN A 230 6.61 -8.96 -13.00
C ASN A 230 7.74 -9.08 -11.97
N LEU A 231 8.41 -10.23 -11.94
CA LEU A 231 9.66 -10.42 -11.21
C LEU A 231 10.85 -9.91 -12.02
N GLY A 232 11.93 -9.59 -11.33
CA GLY A 232 13.23 -9.31 -11.92
C GLY A 232 13.78 -10.54 -12.63
N ARG A 233 14.73 -10.32 -13.55
CA ARG A 233 15.37 -11.39 -14.33
C ARG A 233 16.46 -12.17 -13.57
N TYR A 234 16.67 -11.84 -12.31
CA TYR A 234 17.61 -12.55 -11.45
C TYR A 234 16.85 -13.53 -10.56
N PRO A 235 17.53 -14.60 -10.09
CA PRO A 235 16.92 -15.54 -9.18
C PRO A 235 16.30 -14.84 -7.96
N VAL A 236 15.12 -15.30 -7.55
CA VAL A 236 14.33 -14.70 -6.45
C VAL A 236 14.31 -15.62 -5.25
N ASP A 237 14.31 -15.06 -4.05
CA ASP A 237 14.12 -15.86 -2.84
C ASP A 237 12.63 -16.02 -2.56
N LEU A 238 12.21 -17.19 -2.07
CA LEU A 238 10.83 -17.44 -1.65
C LEU A 238 10.76 -17.76 -0.17
N VAL A 239 9.73 -17.22 0.49
CA VAL A 239 9.28 -17.66 1.81
C VAL A 239 7.87 -18.22 1.67
N VAL A 240 7.66 -19.48 2.06
CA VAL A 240 6.37 -20.17 1.97
C VAL A 240 5.88 -20.50 3.37
N GLU A 241 4.70 -20.01 3.72
CA GLU A 241 4.11 -20.12 5.05
C GLU A 241 2.67 -20.67 4.95
N LYS A 242 2.36 -21.66 5.78
CA LYS A 242 0.99 -22.18 5.93
C LYS A 242 0.78 -22.63 7.37
N GLY A 243 -0.29 -22.16 8.01
CA GLY A 243 -0.64 -22.62 9.35
C GLY A 243 -0.74 -24.16 9.42
N GLY A 244 -0.08 -24.76 10.41
CA GLY A 244 0.02 -26.22 10.55
C GLY A 244 1.18 -26.86 9.76
N PHE A 245 2.01 -26.08 9.08
CA PHE A 245 3.19 -26.54 8.36
C PHE A 245 4.45 -25.75 8.75
N ALA A 246 5.61 -26.36 8.57
CA ALA A 246 6.89 -25.68 8.76
C ALA A 246 7.13 -24.67 7.63
N ASP A 247 7.61 -23.48 7.98
CA ASP A 247 7.95 -22.45 6.99
C ASP A 247 9.15 -22.91 6.16
N VAL A 248 9.06 -22.71 4.85
CA VAL A 248 10.14 -23.04 3.90
C VAL A 248 10.72 -21.75 3.33
N ARG A 249 12.05 -21.67 3.32
CA ARG A 249 12.79 -20.61 2.61
C ARG A 249 13.59 -21.23 1.49
N LEU A 250 13.37 -20.75 0.28
CA LEU A 250 14.11 -21.14 -0.91
C LEU A 250 14.92 -19.95 -1.37
N PHE A 251 16.19 -20.16 -1.72
CA PHE A 251 17.08 -19.12 -2.17
C PHE A 251 17.36 -19.28 -3.65
N GLU A 252 17.55 -18.17 -4.35
CA GLU A 252 17.97 -18.15 -5.76
C GLU A 252 17.07 -19.03 -6.66
N GLN A 253 15.75 -18.91 -6.53
CA GLN A 253 14.82 -19.64 -7.39
C GLN A 253 14.83 -19.07 -8.81
N PRO A 254 14.97 -19.92 -9.84
CA PRO A 254 15.03 -19.46 -11.21
C PRO A 254 13.69 -18.87 -11.65
N VAL A 255 13.75 -17.88 -12.53
CA VAL A 255 12.58 -17.23 -13.14
C VAL A 255 12.57 -17.52 -14.65
N ASP A 256 11.40 -17.47 -15.28
CA ASP A 256 11.18 -17.87 -16.68
C ASP A 256 11.61 -19.32 -17.00
N GLU A 257 11.61 -20.18 -15.98
CA GLU A 257 11.96 -21.61 -16.08
C GLU A 257 10.74 -22.50 -15.79
N GLN A 258 10.97 -23.82 -15.72
CA GLN A 258 9.91 -24.79 -15.41
C GLN A 258 9.31 -24.54 -14.01
N PRO A 259 8.01 -24.87 -13.82
CA PRO A 259 7.37 -24.75 -12.51
C PRO A 259 8.13 -25.47 -11.41
N ILE A 260 8.35 -24.78 -10.29
CA ILE A 260 9.01 -25.39 -9.12
C ILE A 260 8.00 -26.14 -8.24
N VAL A 261 8.47 -27.14 -7.50
CA VAL A 261 7.66 -27.86 -6.50
C VAL A 261 8.20 -27.58 -5.11
N VAL A 262 7.38 -26.98 -4.26
CA VAL A 262 7.69 -26.74 -2.85
C VAL A 262 6.95 -27.78 -2.02
N ARG A 263 7.67 -28.46 -1.12
CA ARG A 263 7.08 -29.41 -0.18
C ARG A 263 7.08 -28.86 1.23
N LEU A 264 5.92 -28.82 1.86
CA LEU A 264 5.77 -28.42 3.25
C LEU A 264 5.63 -29.65 4.15
N GLU A 265 6.37 -29.64 5.25
CA GLU A 265 6.26 -30.63 6.30
C GLU A 265 5.18 -30.20 7.30
N ALA A 266 4.24 -31.11 7.59
CA ALA A 266 3.19 -30.84 8.56
C ALA A 266 3.79 -30.76 9.97
N LEU A 267 3.43 -29.73 10.71
CA LEU A 267 3.77 -29.61 12.12
C LEU A 267 2.84 -30.49 12.95
N GLY A 268 3.43 -31.20 13.91
CA GLY A 268 2.70 -31.96 14.89
C GLY A 268 2.18 -31.09 16.03
N GLY A 269 1.43 -31.73 16.92
CA GLY A 269 1.03 -31.16 18.20
C GLY A 269 1.00 -32.23 19.26
N ILE A 270 1.13 -31.81 20.52
CA ILE A 270 1.03 -32.68 21.68
C ILE A 270 -0.10 -32.20 22.56
N ARG A 271 -0.99 -33.15 22.86
CA ARG A 271 -2.09 -32.98 23.81
C ARG A 271 -1.78 -33.74 25.07
N GLY A 272 -2.10 -33.15 26.20
CA GLY A 272 -1.91 -33.82 27.49
C GLY A 272 -2.75 -33.20 28.58
N THR A 273 -2.63 -33.79 29.77
CA THR A 273 -3.27 -33.31 30.99
C THR A 273 -2.22 -33.13 32.06
N VAL A 274 -2.21 -31.97 32.71
CA VAL A 274 -1.35 -31.67 33.85
C VAL A 274 -2.13 -31.88 35.13
N ILE A 275 -1.64 -32.77 35.99
CA ILE A 275 -2.23 -33.09 37.29
C ILE A 275 -1.24 -32.75 38.40
N GLN A 276 -1.78 -32.42 39.57
CA GLN A 276 -1.03 -32.30 40.81
C GLN A 276 -0.66 -33.70 41.34
N GLU A 277 0.28 -33.76 42.30
CA GLU A 277 0.65 -35.03 42.97
C GLU A 277 -0.55 -35.70 43.67
N SER A 278 -1.52 -34.90 44.14
CA SER A 278 -2.79 -35.37 44.70
C SER A 278 -3.73 -36.04 43.67
N GLY A 279 -3.38 -36.01 42.38
CA GLY A 279 -4.20 -36.50 41.28
C GLY A 279 -5.26 -35.51 40.77
N THR A 280 -5.38 -34.31 41.37
CA THR A 280 -6.32 -33.29 40.89
C THR A 280 -5.75 -32.51 39.70
N PRO A 281 -6.57 -32.09 38.70
CA PRO A 281 -6.06 -31.30 37.59
C PRO A 281 -5.43 -29.97 38.03
N LEU A 282 -4.37 -29.55 37.33
CA LEU A 282 -3.76 -28.26 37.52
C LEU A 282 -4.43 -27.23 36.59
N ARG A 283 -5.07 -26.21 37.17
CA ARG A 283 -5.93 -25.30 36.39
C ARG A 283 -5.19 -24.22 35.61
N ALA A 284 -3.97 -23.87 36.02
CA ALA A 284 -3.14 -22.86 35.36
C ALA A 284 -1.68 -23.31 35.38
N PHE A 285 -1.10 -23.46 34.21
CA PHE A 285 0.25 -23.99 34.05
C PHE A 285 0.87 -23.52 32.73
N SER A 286 2.20 -23.57 32.66
CA SER A 286 2.94 -23.36 31.43
C SER A 286 3.52 -24.68 30.94
N VAL A 287 3.43 -24.92 29.63
CA VAL A 287 4.08 -26.06 28.95
C VAL A 287 5.25 -25.53 28.14
N SER A 288 6.43 -26.08 28.39
CA SER A 288 7.68 -25.72 27.74
C SER A 288 8.24 -26.93 26.99
N PRO A 289 8.16 -26.95 25.65
CA PRO A 289 8.80 -27.97 24.84
C PRO A 289 10.32 -27.78 24.82
N ARG A 290 11.06 -28.88 24.91
CA ARG A 290 12.52 -28.94 24.78
C ARG A 290 12.89 -29.92 23.68
N ILE A 291 13.51 -29.41 22.63
CA ILE A 291 13.99 -30.22 21.50
C ILE A 291 15.40 -30.72 21.84
N ILE A 292 15.63 -32.02 21.68
CA ILE A 292 16.92 -32.66 21.90
C ILE A 292 17.49 -33.06 20.54
N GLU A 293 18.61 -32.44 20.14
CA GLU A 293 19.37 -32.81 18.94
C GLU A 293 20.71 -33.44 19.38
N GLY A 294 20.82 -34.76 19.22
CA GLY A 294 21.96 -35.51 19.76
C GLY A 294 22.01 -35.43 21.28
N ASP A 295 23.12 -34.95 21.85
CA ASP A 295 23.29 -34.72 23.29
C ASP A 295 23.02 -33.26 23.72
N ARG A 296 22.52 -32.41 22.82
CA ARG A 296 22.30 -30.98 23.09
C ARG A 296 20.83 -30.63 23.10
N GLU A 297 20.44 -29.84 24.10
CA GLU A 297 19.15 -29.17 24.11
C GLU A 297 19.22 -27.93 23.22
N VAL A 298 18.31 -27.85 22.26
CA VAL A 298 18.20 -26.71 21.33
C VAL A 298 16.84 -26.06 21.57
N THR A 299 16.79 -25.08 22.46
CA THR A 299 15.54 -24.40 22.81
C THR A 299 15.20 -23.34 21.74
N ARG A 300 14.29 -23.65 20.81
CA ARG A 300 13.73 -22.68 19.84
C ARG A 300 12.20 -22.55 19.89
N VAL A 301 11.54 -23.27 20.79
CA VAL A 301 10.07 -23.30 20.89
C VAL A 301 9.63 -22.55 22.15
N PRO A 302 8.77 -21.51 22.05
CA PRO A 302 8.36 -20.71 23.20
C PRO A 302 7.51 -21.52 24.18
N SER A 303 7.61 -21.25 25.48
CA SER A 303 6.64 -21.78 26.44
C SER A 303 5.26 -21.18 26.18
N ARG A 304 4.19 -21.96 26.41
CA ARG A 304 2.81 -21.49 26.32
C ARG A 304 2.09 -21.72 27.63
N THR A 305 1.27 -20.75 28.02
CA THR A 305 0.44 -20.81 29.22
C THR A 305 -0.95 -21.30 28.88
N PHE A 306 -1.48 -22.21 29.70
CA PHE A 306 -2.81 -22.79 29.55
C PHE A 306 -3.63 -22.59 30.82
N GLN A 307 -4.93 -22.43 30.64
CA GLN A 307 -5.92 -22.47 31.72
C GLN A 307 -7.02 -23.45 31.36
N SER A 308 -7.24 -24.46 32.21
CA SER A 308 -8.22 -25.51 31.98
C SER A 308 -8.71 -26.13 33.29
N ASP A 309 -10.01 -26.21 33.51
CA ASP A 309 -10.58 -26.89 34.70
C ASP A 309 -10.22 -28.37 34.79
N GLU A 310 -9.98 -29.01 33.63
CA GLU A 310 -9.54 -30.41 33.52
C GLU A 310 -8.02 -30.56 33.38
N GLY A 311 -7.24 -29.47 33.48
CA GLY A 311 -5.79 -29.49 33.29
C GLY A 311 -5.31 -29.86 31.88
N ARG A 312 -6.18 -29.81 30.87
CA ARG A 312 -5.84 -30.16 29.48
C ARG A 312 -5.07 -29.06 28.78
N TYR A 313 -4.19 -29.45 27.86
CA TYR A 313 -3.54 -28.55 26.92
C TYR A 313 -3.48 -29.16 25.53
N ASP A 314 -3.40 -28.28 24.52
CA ASP A 314 -3.08 -28.61 23.15
C ASP A 314 -1.92 -27.71 22.72
N TYR A 315 -0.74 -28.32 22.54
CA TYR A 315 0.47 -27.62 22.11
C TYR A 315 0.73 -27.98 20.65
N ASP A 316 0.32 -27.11 19.73
CA ASP A 316 0.53 -27.25 18.29
C ASP A 316 1.83 -26.61 17.78
N GLY A 317 2.13 -26.78 16.49
CA GLY A 317 3.24 -26.10 15.81
C GLY A 317 4.62 -26.68 16.12
N LEU A 318 4.68 -27.98 16.44
CA LEU A 318 5.91 -28.68 16.76
C LEU A 318 6.51 -29.33 15.51
N GLN A 319 7.79 -29.08 15.24
CA GLN A 319 8.51 -29.81 14.20
C GLN A 319 8.63 -31.30 14.58
N PRO A 320 8.60 -32.22 13.60
CA PRO A 320 8.86 -33.63 13.86
C PRO A 320 10.24 -33.85 14.50
N GLY A 321 10.31 -34.64 15.58
CA GLY A 321 11.55 -34.90 16.30
C GLY A 321 11.34 -35.47 17.69
N LEU A 322 12.44 -35.78 18.40
CA LEU A 322 12.38 -36.14 19.81
C LEU A 322 12.21 -34.87 20.66
N ILE A 323 11.06 -34.76 21.31
CA ILE A 323 10.69 -33.60 22.13
C ILE A 323 10.41 -34.07 23.55
N THR A 324 11.01 -33.40 24.53
CA THR A 324 10.66 -33.56 25.94
C THR A 324 9.86 -32.34 26.41
N PHE A 325 8.95 -32.54 27.37
CA PHE A 325 8.09 -31.47 27.88
C PHE A 325 8.31 -31.30 29.37
N SER A 326 8.41 -30.06 29.81
CA SER A 326 8.29 -29.70 31.23
C SER A 326 7.09 -28.80 31.45
N SER A 327 6.32 -29.07 32.50
CA SER A 327 5.22 -28.20 32.93
C SER A 327 5.57 -27.53 34.25
N GLU A 328 5.33 -26.22 34.35
CA GLU A 328 5.54 -25.44 35.58
C GLU A 328 4.24 -24.78 36.04
N LEU A 329 4.05 -24.74 37.37
CA LEU A 329 2.90 -24.11 38.01
C LEU A 329 3.12 -22.59 38.05
N LEU A 330 2.15 -21.81 37.56
CA LEU A 330 2.22 -20.35 37.62
C LEU A 330 2.04 -19.89 39.07
N GLY A 331 3.14 -19.45 39.70
CA GLY A 331 3.09 -18.82 41.03
C GLY A 331 4.21 -19.10 42.02
N LEU A 332 5.30 -19.78 41.65
CA LEU A 332 6.47 -19.92 42.53
C LEU A 332 7.75 -19.46 41.83
N HIS A 333 8.20 -18.25 42.16
CA HIS A 333 9.58 -17.85 41.93
C HIS A 333 10.50 -18.87 42.61
N ARG A 334 11.38 -19.51 41.84
CA ARG A 334 12.56 -20.18 42.41
C ARG A 334 13.46 -19.10 43.02
N THR A 335 13.48 -19.00 44.34
CA THR A 335 14.64 -18.46 45.08
C THR A 335 15.82 -19.41 44.98
#